data_AF-A0AAD1ZPV8-F1
#
_entry.id   AF-A0AAD1ZPV8-F1
#
_cell.length_a   1.000
_cell.length_b   1.000
_cell.length_c   1.000
_cell.angle_alpha   90.00
_cell.angle_beta   90.00
_cell.angle_gamma   90.00
#
_symmetry.space_group_name_H-M   'P 1'
#
loop_
_entity.id
_entity.type
_entity.pdbx_description
1 polymer ?
#
loop_
_entity_poly.entity_id
_entity_poly.type
_entity_poly.pdbx_seq_one_letter_code
_entity_poly.pdbx_strand_id
1 'polypeptide(L)'
;MDKWFEFSVQLPNVVAQILPNLEEKTETLQRKIRLLETRKDDVKDATCRSGKKRKTEVEDWMDKVEDIMNDFGTLEQRVAQNSRFYHVFKRQKLAEQLKRMIDEVTELDAQSEFPSGLFLEVDESIDRLLLIPEPNGRAFRQNSEDIWPSLTDVNAVSIGIYGMKGVGKTTLAQHVHDRLLRESIFSGHVYWVTVSQEFNIYKLQSDIAQVLKLNIEDDKDEGKRAAKLFQKFQKMERFVLILDDVWKQINAEKIGIPSKRDGCKLVVTSRSEEVCRRMNCKKIIKVNTLSEQEALDLFWKTLDRDELSVEAEEICEEMKPFWQNDILFTGGEDRNVTAWDAASGKVAYRIEDAHAARVKGIVVLSKISDSGEEDPYIVASASPDGVIHIWDVRVVNKEKTNPLAEANTRSKLTCLA
;
A
#
# COMPACT_ATOMS: atom_id res chain seq x y z
N MET A 1 -90.08 14.75 18.19
CA MET A 1 -88.88 14.97 19.01
C MET A 1 -87.89 13.85 18.66
N ASP A 2 -87.67 13.58 17.36
CA ASP A 2 -87.28 12.23 16.90
C ASP A 2 -86.34 12.21 15.68
N LYS A 3 -85.47 13.21 15.53
CA LYS A 3 -84.33 13.12 14.58
C LYS A 3 -82.96 13.07 15.26
N TRP A 4 -82.93 13.28 16.57
CA TRP A 4 -81.70 13.17 17.39
C TRP A 4 -81.48 11.76 17.94
N PHE A 5 -82.53 10.92 18.00
CA PHE A 5 -82.41 9.55 18.48
C PHE A 5 -81.83 8.60 17.42
N GLU A 6 -82.17 8.76 16.12
CA GLU A 6 -81.61 7.94 15.03
C GLU A 6 -80.11 8.20 14.79
N PHE A 7 -79.62 9.43 15.01
CA PHE A 7 -78.19 9.74 14.88
C PHE A 7 -77.34 9.18 16.04
N SER A 8 -77.97 8.92 17.21
CA SER A 8 -77.28 8.37 18.38
C SER A 8 -77.05 6.85 18.32
N VAL A 9 -77.73 6.15 17.41
CA VAL A 9 -77.68 4.68 17.27
C VAL A 9 -76.65 4.22 16.22
N GLN A 10 -76.17 5.12 15.34
CA GLN A 10 -75.19 4.77 14.29
C GLN A 10 -73.72 5.03 14.67
N LEU A 11 -73.46 5.89 15.66
CA LEU A 11 -72.11 6.17 16.17
C LEU A 11 -71.40 4.96 16.81
N PRO A 12 -72.08 4.09 17.58
CA PRO A 12 -71.44 2.89 18.13
C PRO A 12 -70.96 1.92 17.04
N ASN A 13 -71.70 1.76 15.94
CA ASN A 13 -71.35 0.83 14.86
C ASN A 13 -70.15 1.31 14.03
N VAL A 14 -70.04 2.61 13.75
CA VAL A 14 -68.89 3.17 13.03
C VAL A 14 -67.63 3.14 13.90
N VAL A 15 -67.75 3.46 15.19
CA VAL A 15 -66.63 3.39 16.14
C VAL A 15 -66.20 1.95 16.42
N ALA A 16 -67.14 0.99 16.43
CA ALA A 16 -66.86 -0.44 16.58
C ALA A 16 -66.25 -1.09 15.32
N GLN A 17 -66.46 -0.54 14.13
CA GLN A 17 -65.78 -1.01 12.90
C GLN A 17 -64.38 -0.41 12.73
N ILE A 18 -64.13 0.79 13.26
CA ILE A 18 -62.85 1.50 13.12
C ILE A 18 -61.80 1.00 14.14
N LEU A 19 -62.23 0.62 15.34
CA LEU A 19 -61.35 0.14 16.43
C LEU A 19 -60.56 -1.14 16.08
N PRO A 20 -61.18 -2.24 15.61
CA PRO A 20 -60.46 -3.45 15.23
C PRO A 20 -59.52 -3.21 14.04
N ASN A 21 -59.93 -2.36 13.10
CA ASN A 21 -59.17 -2.03 11.88
C ASN A 21 -57.88 -1.25 12.19
N LEU A 22 -57.87 -0.42 13.24
CA LEU A 22 -56.68 0.30 13.68
C LEU A 22 -55.69 -0.61 14.43
N GLU A 23 -56.18 -1.48 15.30
CA GLU A 23 -55.34 -2.48 15.99
C GLU A 23 -54.70 -3.44 14.99
N GLU A 24 -55.47 -3.99 14.04
CA GLU A 24 -54.99 -4.87 12.98
C GLU A 24 -53.92 -4.19 12.09
N LYS A 25 -54.11 -2.91 11.74
CA LYS A 25 -53.11 -2.12 11.00
C LYS A 25 -51.84 -1.88 11.80
N THR A 26 -51.98 -1.63 13.11
CA THR A 26 -50.83 -1.42 13.99
C THR A 26 -50.03 -2.71 14.14
N GLU A 27 -50.69 -3.85 14.35
CA GLU A 27 -50.03 -5.17 14.39
C GLU A 27 -49.35 -5.51 13.05
N THR A 28 -49.98 -5.17 11.94
CA THR A 28 -49.40 -5.38 10.60
C THR A 28 -48.15 -4.55 10.39
N LEU A 29 -48.17 -3.28 10.79
CA LEU A 29 -47.01 -2.40 10.74
C LEU A 29 -45.88 -2.90 11.66
N GLN A 30 -46.20 -3.29 12.90
CA GLN A 30 -45.22 -3.88 13.83
C GLN A 30 -44.56 -5.16 13.28
N ARG A 31 -45.32 -6.00 12.58
CA ARG A 31 -44.80 -7.23 11.98
C ARG A 31 -43.80 -6.91 10.86
N LYS A 32 -44.15 -5.95 9.99
CA LYS A 32 -43.28 -5.56 8.87
C LYS A 32 -42.03 -4.81 9.33
N ILE A 33 -42.13 -3.94 10.35
CA ILE A 33 -40.96 -3.26 10.92
C ILE A 33 -39.98 -4.28 11.52
N ARG A 34 -40.46 -5.30 12.25
CA ARG A 34 -39.60 -6.38 12.77
C ARG A 34 -38.87 -7.15 11.66
N LEU A 35 -39.53 -7.36 10.52
CA LEU A 35 -38.91 -8.01 9.37
C LEU A 35 -37.80 -7.13 8.77
N LEU A 36 -38.06 -5.82 8.60
CA LEU A 36 -37.06 -4.86 8.13
C LEU A 36 -35.87 -4.73 9.08
N GLU A 37 -36.11 -4.74 10.39
CA GLU A 37 -35.06 -4.72 11.41
C GLU A 37 -34.15 -5.96 11.31
N THR A 38 -34.74 -7.15 11.23
CA THR A 38 -33.99 -8.40 11.01
C THR A 38 -33.16 -8.34 9.73
N ARG A 39 -33.77 -7.84 8.64
CA ARG A 39 -33.09 -7.73 7.34
C ARG A 39 -31.95 -6.71 7.37
N LYS A 40 -32.13 -5.59 8.06
CA LYS A 40 -31.09 -4.57 8.26
C LYS A 40 -29.92 -5.13 9.06
N ASP A 41 -30.20 -5.91 10.10
CA ASP A 41 -29.17 -6.61 10.87
C ASP A 41 -28.44 -7.63 10.01
N ASP A 42 -29.13 -8.41 9.18
CA ASP A 42 -28.50 -9.34 8.23
C ASP A 42 -27.57 -8.63 7.24
N VAL A 43 -27.96 -7.46 6.71
CA VAL A 43 -27.13 -6.65 5.80
C VAL A 43 -25.91 -6.08 6.53
N LYS A 44 -26.07 -5.64 7.78
CA LYS A 44 -24.98 -5.15 8.63
C LYS A 44 -23.99 -6.28 8.93
N ASP A 45 -24.48 -7.45 9.29
CA ASP A 45 -23.70 -8.66 9.52
C ASP A 45 -22.96 -9.12 8.27
N ALA A 46 -23.64 -9.13 7.12
CA ALA A 46 -23.04 -9.46 5.83
C ALA A 46 -21.89 -8.50 5.48
N THR A 47 -22.03 -7.20 5.82
CA THR A 47 -20.96 -6.22 5.64
C THR A 47 -19.77 -6.50 6.54
N CYS A 48 -20.01 -6.77 7.82
CA CYS A 48 -18.95 -7.10 8.77
C CYS A 48 -18.19 -8.37 8.38
N ARG A 49 -18.89 -9.37 7.82
CA ARG A 49 -18.29 -10.63 7.34
C ARG A 49 -17.53 -10.47 6.03
N SER A 50 -18.03 -9.67 5.09
CA SER A 50 -17.42 -9.50 3.76
C SER A 50 -16.25 -8.50 3.77
N GLY A 51 -16.27 -7.49 4.64
CA GLY A 51 -15.28 -6.41 4.67
C GLY A 51 -15.30 -5.51 3.43
N LYS A 52 -16.34 -5.63 2.58
CA LYS A 52 -16.52 -4.84 1.35
C LYS A 52 -17.32 -3.57 1.65
N LYS A 53 -17.04 -2.49 0.91
CA LYS A 53 -17.83 -1.25 0.98
C LYS A 53 -19.24 -1.50 0.40
N ARG A 54 -20.27 -1.08 1.12
CA ARG A 54 -21.67 -1.14 0.66
C ARG A 54 -21.89 -0.19 -0.52
N LYS A 55 -22.89 -0.49 -1.33
CA LYS A 55 -23.38 0.45 -2.35
C LYS A 55 -24.15 1.58 -1.66
N THR A 56 -24.11 2.77 -2.23
CA THR A 56 -24.86 3.94 -1.73
C THR A 56 -26.36 3.66 -1.63
N GLU A 57 -26.94 2.92 -2.59
CA GLU A 57 -28.34 2.48 -2.54
C GLU A 57 -28.69 1.68 -1.26
N VAL A 58 -27.74 0.85 -0.79
CA VAL A 58 -27.92 0.04 0.43
C VAL A 58 -27.78 0.90 1.69
N GLU A 59 -26.90 1.90 1.67
CA GLU A 59 -26.75 2.87 2.77
C GLU A 59 -27.98 3.76 2.89
N ASP A 60 -28.45 4.35 1.79
CA ASP A 60 -29.65 5.17 1.74
C ASP A 60 -30.89 4.39 2.21
N TRP A 61 -30.99 3.10 1.86
CA TRP A 61 -32.05 2.22 2.35
C TRP A 61 -31.97 2.01 3.86
N MET A 62 -30.78 1.77 4.42
CA MET A 62 -30.60 1.55 5.86
C MET A 62 -30.96 2.79 6.69
N ASP A 63 -30.62 3.97 6.18
CA ASP A 63 -30.95 5.26 6.81
C ASP A 63 -32.47 5.48 6.82
N LYS A 64 -33.15 5.24 5.68
CA LYS A 64 -34.63 5.31 5.61
C LYS A 64 -35.31 4.32 6.55
N VAL A 65 -34.76 3.12 6.72
CA VAL A 65 -35.28 2.14 7.68
C VAL A 65 -35.11 2.65 9.12
N GLU A 66 -33.97 3.28 9.45
CA GLU A 66 -33.76 3.91 10.77
C GLU A 66 -34.78 5.03 11.04
N ASP A 67 -35.01 5.89 10.05
CA ASP A 67 -35.96 7.01 10.15
C ASP A 67 -37.38 6.51 10.42
N ILE A 68 -37.84 5.48 9.69
CA ILE A 68 -39.16 4.89 9.90
C ILE A 68 -39.26 4.17 11.24
N MET A 69 -38.20 3.51 11.71
CA MET A 69 -38.17 2.91 13.05
C MET A 69 -38.34 3.97 14.14
N ASN A 70 -37.65 5.11 14.00
CA ASN A 70 -37.77 6.23 14.91
C ASN A 70 -39.18 6.83 14.88
N ASP A 71 -39.72 7.08 13.69
CA ASP A 71 -41.07 7.61 13.51
C ASP A 71 -42.14 6.69 14.09
N PHE A 72 -42.01 5.37 13.88
CA PHE A 72 -42.90 4.39 14.48
C PHE A 72 -42.80 4.36 16.01
N GLY A 73 -41.58 4.45 16.58
CA GLY A 73 -41.38 4.58 18.02
C GLY A 73 -42.08 5.81 18.61
N THR A 74 -42.04 6.96 17.92
CA THR A 74 -42.79 8.15 18.35
C THR A 74 -44.30 7.96 18.24
N LEU A 75 -44.77 7.21 17.25
CA LEU A 75 -46.18 6.88 17.06
C LEU A 75 -46.68 5.96 18.17
N GLU A 76 -45.94 4.91 18.52
CA GLU A 76 -46.28 4.00 19.62
C GLU A 76 -46.37 4.73 20.95
N GLN A 77 -45.44 5.64 21.25
CA GLN A 77 -45.52 6.48 22.45
C GLN A 77 -46.78 7.34 22.47
N ARG A 78 -47.18 7.91 21.33
CA ARG A 78 -48.43 8.69 21.21
C ARG A 78 -49.67 7.82 21.36
N VAL A 79 -49.65 6.58 20.89
CA VAL A 79 -50.75 5.63 21.06
C VAL A 79 -50.85 5.21 22.53
N ALA A 80 -49.73 4.92 23.19
CA ALA A 80 -49.68 4.50 24.60
C ALA A 80 -50.11 5.60 25.59
N GLN A 81 -49.83 6.88 25.30
CA GLN A 81 -50.20 8.00 26.17
C GLN A 81 -51.67 8.43 26.06
N ASN A 82 -52.43 7.95 25.06
CA ASN A 82 -53.80 8.37 24.83
C ASN A 82 -54.81 7.48 25.58
N SER A 83 -54.97 7.71 26.89
CA SER A 83 -56.03 7.09 27.67
C SER A 83 -57.41 7.76 27.48
N ARG A 84 -58.33 6.94 26.97
CA ARG A 84 -59.81 6.90 27.03
C ARG A 84 -60.74 8.06 26.68
N PHE A 85 -60.38 9.32 26.47
CA PHE A 85 -61.43 10.30 26.08
C PHE A 85 -60.93 11.51 25.28
N TYR A 86 -60.52 11.39 24.01
CA TYR A 86 -60.34 12.56 23.13
C TYR A 86 -60.41 12.23 21.61
N HIS A 87 -61.52 12.68 21.00
CA HIS A 87 -61.87 12.96 19.58
C HIS A 87 -61.54 12.00 18.42
N VAL A 88 -62.60 11.60 17.70
CA VAL A 88 -62.63 10.94 16.38
C VAL A 88 -61.69 11.61 15.36
N PHE A 89 -61.56 12.94 15.36
CA PHE A 89 -60.67 13.69 14.47
C PHE A 89 -59.17 13.38 14.67
N LYS A 90 -58.71 13.09 15.89
CA LYS A 90 -57.31 12.67 16.13
C LYS A 90 -57.06 11.22 15.67
N ARG A 91 -58.10 10.36 15.72
CA ARG A 91 -58.02 8.97 15.26
C ARG A 91 -57.96 8.83 13.74
N GLN A 92 -58.70 9.65 13.01
CA GLN A 92 -58.65 9.64 11.54
C GLN A 92 -57.25 10.07 11.03
N LYS A 93 -56.67 11.11 11.66
CA LYS A 93 -55.29 11.53 11.39
C LYS A 93 -54.26 10.44 11.71
N LEU A 94 -54.47 9.70 12.80
CA LEU A 94 -53.64 8.56 13.17
C LEU A 94 -53.76 7.42 12.14
N ALA A 95 -54.97 7.11 11.68
CA ALA A 95 -55.22 6.10 10.65
C ALA A 95 -54.52 6.45 9.32
N GLU A 96 -54.52 7.72 8.92
CA GLU A 96 -53.80 8.22 7.74
C GLU A 96 -52.28 8.16 7.93
N GLN A 97 -51.76 8.37 9.13
CA GLN A 97 -50.33 8.19 9.43
C GLN A 97 -49.92 6.73 9.41
N LEU A 98 -50.71 5.83 10.03
CA LEU A 98 -50.51 4.38 9.97
C LEU A 98 -50.51 3.87 8.55
N LYS A 99 -51.46 4.34 7.72
CA LYS A 99 -51.53 3.93 6.32
C LYS A 99 -50.27 4.36 5.54
N ARG A 100 -49.83 5.61 5.71
CA ARG A 100 -48.60 6.11 5.06
C ARG A 100 -47.36 5.30 5.46
N MET A 101 -47.18 5.03 6.75
CA MET A 101 -46.08 4.20 7.22
C MET A 101 -46.17 2.76 6.71
N ILE A 102 -47.36 2.18 6.60
CA ILE A 102 -47.53 0.85 6.00
C ILE A 102 -47.09 0.87 4.53
N ASP A 103 -47.50 1.89 3.77
CA ASP A 103 -47.15 2.04 2.35
C ASP A 103 -45.62 2.22 2.19
N GLU A 104 -44.99 3.09 2.99
CA GLU A 104 -43.54 3.33 3.00
C GLU A 104 -42.74 2.06 3.39
N VAL A 105 -43.20 1.34 4.42
CA VAL A 105 -42.59 0.07 4.84
C VAL A 105 -42.72 -0.99 3.76
N THR A 106 -43.85 -1.07 3.05
CA THR A 106 -43.99 -2.00 1.92
C THR A 106 -43.07 -1.66 0.75
N GLU A 107 -42.81 -0.38 0.50
CA GLU A 107 -41.88 0.06 -0.54
C GLU A 107 -40.44 -0.30 -0.19
N LEU A 108 -40.02 -0.06 1.06
CA LEU A 108 -38.68 -0.43 1.53
C LEU A 108 -38.46 -1.95 1.59
N ASP A 109 -39.51 -2.71 1.92
CA ASP A 109 -39.48 -4.18 1.88
C ASP A 109 -39.16 -4.67 0.46
N ALA A 110 -39.79 -4.08 -0.56
CA ALA A 110 -39.50 -4.40 -1.96
C ALA A 110 -38.09 -3.98 -2.41
N GLN A 111 -37.57 -2.85 -1.90
CA GLN A 111 -36.21 -2.39 -2.18
C GLN A 111 -35.13 -3.27 -1.51
N SER A 112 -35.49 -4.08 -0.51
CA SER A 112 -34.55 -4.92 0.26
C SER A 112 -34.00 -6.15 -0.50
N GLU A 113 -34.50 -6.42 -1.71
CA GLU A 113 -34.04 -7.52 -2.56
C GLU A 113 -32.69 -7.23 -3.23
N PHE A 114 -32.32 -5.95 -3.38
CA PHE A 114 -31.06 -5.49 -3.98
C PHE A 114 -30.59 -6.33 -5.18
N PRO A 115 -31.30 -6.29 -6.33
CA PRO A 115 -30.99 -7.12 -7.50
C PRO A 115 -29.59 -6.86 -8.06
N SER A 116 -29.02 -5.69 -7.82
CA SER A 116 -27.65 -5.32 -8.19
C SER A 116 -26.59 -5.79 -7.17
N GLY A 117 -26.97 -6.52 -6.12
CA GLY A 117 -26.09 -6.99 -5.05
C GLY A 117 -25.84 -5.94 -3.95
N LEU A 118 -25.39 -6.42 -2.78
CA LEU A 118 -25.24 -5.63 -1.55
C LEU A 118 -23.95 -4.78 -1.48
N PHE A 119 -22.92 -5.19 -2.21
CA PHE A 119 -21.57 -4.64 -2.08
C PHE A 119 -21.12 -4.06 -3.41
N LEU A 120 -20.26 -3.04 -3.36
CA LEU A 120 -19.52 -2.65 -4.54
C LEU A 120 -18.60 -3.82 -4.93
N GLU A 121 -18.76 -4.32 -6.15
CA GLU A 121 -17.73 -5.12 -6.81
C GLU A 121 -16.63 -4.18 -7.24
N VAL A 122 -15.91 -3.64 -6.26
CA VAL A 122 -14.63 -3.01 -6.52
C VAL A 122 -13.63 -4.13 -6.49
N ASP A 123 -13.13 -4.49 -7.67
CA ASP A 123 -11.87 -5.21 -7.80
C ASP A 123 -10.77 -4.28 -7.27
N GLU A 124 -10.58 -4.28 -5.95
CA GLU A 124 -9.59 -3.46 -5.24
C GLU A 124 -8.15 -3.82 -5.60
N SER A 125 -7.94 -4.80 -6.49
CA SER A 125 -6.63 -5.17 -7.01
C SER A 125 -6.07 -4.18 -8.05
N ILE A 126 -6.89 -3.27 -8.59
CA ILE A 126 -6.47 -2.36 -9.67
C ILE A 126 -5.78 -1.09 -9.15
N ASP A 127 -6.04 -0.66 -7.91
CA ASP A 127 -5.61 0.67 -7.43
C ASP A 127 -4.13 0.76 -6.97
N ARG A 128 -3.33 -0.29 -7.21
CA ARG A 128 -1.88 -0.29 -6.95
C ARG A 128 -1.05 -0.97 -8.04
N LEU A 129 -1.53 -1.02 -9.28
CA LEU A 129 -0.62 -1.25 -10.39
C LEU A 129 0.24 0.01 -10.56
N LEU A 130 1.27 0.14 -9.72
CA LEU A 130 2.43 0.95 -10.05
C LEU A 130 2.95 0.33 -11.35
N LEU A 131 2.61 0.95 -12.48
CA LEU A 131 3.20 0.66 -13.79
C LEU A 131 4.69 0.99 -13.70
N ILE A 132 5.46 0.13 -13.03
CA ILE A 132 6.90 0.12 -13.15
C ILE A 132 7.14 -0.30 -14.60
N PRO A 133 7.79 0.53 -15.42
CA PRO A 133 8.21 0.13 -16.75
C PRO A 133 8.96 -1.19 -16.60
N GLU A 134 8.61 -2.22 -17.40
CA GLU A 134 9.22 -3.55 -17.26
C GLU A 134 10.73 -3.40 -17.06
N PRO A 135 11.27 -3.82 -15.90
CA PRO A 135 12.68 -3.61 -15.61
C PRO A 135 13.49 -4.39 -16.63
N ASN A 136 14.20 -3.65 -17.47
CA ASN A 136 15.02 -4.22 -18.52
C ASN A 136 16.35 -4.67 -17.90
N GLY A 137 16.70 -5.94 -18.11
CA GLY A 137 17.94 -6.55 -17.65
C GLY A 137 17.81 -8.06 -17.65
N ARG A 138 18.79 -8.76 -18.23
CA ARG A 138 18.84 -10.23 -18.21
C ARG A 138 18.92 -10.74 -16.78
N ALA A 139 19.73 -10.09 -15.94
CA ALA A 139 19.85 -10.44 -14.53
C ALA A 139 18.52 -10.27 -13.77
N PHE A 140 17.76 -9.20 -14.08
CA PHE A 140 16.45 -8.97 -13.48
C PHE A 140 15.44 -10.05 -13.87
N ARG A 141 15.32 -10.35 -15.17
CA ARG A 141 14.42 -11.40 -15.68
C ARG A 141 14.78 -12.76 -15.12
N GLN A 142 16.06 -13.09 -15.06
CA GLN A 142 16.53 -14.36 -14.51
C GLN A 142 16.19 -14.48 -13.03
N ASN A 143 16.43 -13.45 -12.23
CA ASN A 143 16.04 -13.44 -10.82
C ASN A 143 14.52 -13.58 -10.65
N SER A 144 13.71 -12.95 -11.51
CA SER A 144 12.25 -13.09 -11.50
C SER A 144 11.81 -14.52 -11.82
N GLU A 145 12.35 -15.11 -12.88
CA GLU A 145 12.08 -16.50 -13.27
C GLU A 145 12.59 -17.51 -12.24
N ASP A 146 13.65 -17.19 -11.49
CA ASP A 146 14.10 -18.01 -10.37
C ASP A 146 13.11 -17.95 -9.19
N ILE A 147 12.55 -16.78 -8.88
CA ILE A 147 11.58 -16.62 -7.78
C ILE A 147 10.28 -17.37 -8.11
N TRP A 148 9.87 -17.33 -9.37
CA TRP A 148 8.52 -17.68 -9.79
C TRP A 148 8.07 -19.11 -9.42
N PRO A 149 8.83 -20.19 -9.72
CA PRO A 149 8.44 -21.56 -9.38
C PRO A 149 8.25 -21.78 -7.87
N SER A 150 9.04 -21.07 -7.05
CA SER A 150 8.98 -21.18 -5.60
C SER A 150 7.71 -20.56 -5.00
N LEU A 151 7.13 -19.58 -5.70
CA LEU A 151 5.86 -18.97 -5.30
C LEU A 151 4.65 -19.78 -5.77
N THR A 152 4.73 -20.46 -6.91
CA THR A 152 3.60 -21.26 -7.44
C THR A 152 3.47 -22.65 -6.81
N ASP A 153 4.56 -23.20 -6.25
CA ASP A 153 4.56 -24.45 -5.46
C ASP A 153 3.52 -24.41 -4.31
N VAL A 154 2.97 -25.56 -3.93
CA VAL A 154 2.00 -25.72 -2.82
C VAL A 154 2.67 -25.59 -1.45
N ASN A 155 3.93 -26.00 -1.33
CA ASN A 155 4.65 -26.04 -0.05
C ASN A 155 4.87 -24.65 0.55
N ALA A 156 4.95 -24.54 1.86
CA ALA A 156 5.39 -23.31 2.52
C ALA A 156 6.79 -22.90 2.03
N VAL A 157 6.94 -21.69 1.47
CA VAL A 157 8.24 -21.19 0.98
C VAL A 157 8.49 -19.76 1.43
N SER A 158 9.68 -19.55 2.00
CA SER A 158 10.24 -18.25 2.35
C SER A 158 11.38 -17.90 1.39
N ILE A 159 11.30 -16.73 0.76
CA ILE A 159 12.26 -16.23 -0.23
C ILE A 159 12.90 -14.95 0.33
N GLY A 160 14.23 -14.90 0.34
CA GLY A 160 15.00 -13.72 0.73
C GLY A 160 15.68 -13.10 -0.48
N ILE A 161 15.40 -11.83 -0.75
CA ILE A 161 16.02 -11.03 -1.81
C ILE A 161 16.99 -10.06 -1.13
N TYR A 162 18.29 -10.17 -1.42
CA TYR A 162 19.30 -9.32 -0.77
C TYR A 162 20.28 -8.68 -1.75
N GLY A 163 20.98 -7.64 -1.29
CA GLY A 163 21.90 -6.84 -2.12
C GLY A 163 22.04 -5.40 -1.65
N MET A 164 22.98 -4.66 -2.24
CA MET A 164 23.32 -3.28 -1.84
C MET A 164 22.13 -2.32 -1.96
N LYS A 165 22.19 -1.18 -1.26
CA LYS A 165 21.18 -0.12 -1.39
C LYS A 165 21.13 0.36 -2.84
N GLY A 166 19.93 0.62 -3.37
CA GLY A 166 19.75 1.15 -4.73
C GLY A 166 19.85 0.12 -5.86
N VAL A 167 20.18 -1.15 -5.56
CA VAL A 167 20.35 -2.20 -6.58
C VAL A 167 19.03 -2.73 -7.19
N GLY A 168 17.87 -2.18 -6.81
CA GLY A 168 16.57 -2.60 -7.38
C GLY A 168 15.88 -3.81 -6.71
N LYS A 169 16.22 -4.15 -5.46
CA LYS A 169 15.52 -5.24 -4.72
C LYS A 169 14.01 -5.01 -4.57
N THR A 170 13.64 -3.80 -4.16
CA THR A 170 12.23 -3.40 -3.99
C THR A 170 11.52 -3.44 -5.34
N THR A 171 12.17 -2.99 -6.41
CA THR A 171 11.66 -3.08 -7.79
C THR A 171 11.43 -4.53 -8.22
N LEU A 172 12.34 -5.45 -7.88
CA LEU A 172 12.17 -6.88 -8.15
C LEU A 172 10.98 -7.47 -7.38
N ALA A 173 10.86 -7.16 -6.09
CA ALA A 173 9.73 -7.60 -5.28
C ALA A 173 8.40 -7.01 -5.79
N GLN A 174 8.37 -5.75 -6.23
CA GLN A 174 7.19 -5.11 -6.82
C GLN A 174 6.78 -5.80 -8.13
N HIS A 175 7.74 -6.10 -9.02
CA HIS A 175 7.43 -6.82 -10.25
C HIS A 175 6.80 -8.20 -9.98
N VAL A 176 7.31 -8.91 -8.97
CA VAL A 176 6.74 -10.19 -8.52
C VAL A 176 5.34 -9.99 -7.93
N HIS A 177 5.15 -8.97 -7.08
CA HIS A 177 3.85 -8.61 -6.51
C HIS A 177 2.79 -8.36 -7.60
N ASP A 178 3.12 -7.54 -8.58
CA ASP A 178 2.18 -7.16 -9.64
C ASP A 178 1.86 -8.35 -10.54
N ARG A 179 2.85 -9.22 -10.81
CA ARG A 179 2.62 -10.47 -11.53
C ARG A 179 1.69 -11.41 -10.75
N LEU A 180 1.87 -11.55 -9.44
CA LEU A 180 0.99 -12.37 -8.58
C LEU A 180 -0.45 -11.86 -8.57
N LEU A 181 -0.66 -10.55 -8.58
CA LEU A 181 -1.99 -9.95 -8.68
C LEU A 181 -2.61 -10.19 -10.06
N ARG A 182 -1.86 -9.97 -11.15
CA ARG A 182 -2.35 -10.19 -12.52
C ARG A 182 -2.74 -11.64 -12.80
N GLU A 183 -1.96 -12.60 -12.31
CA GLU A 183 -2.24 -14.03 -12.51
C GLU A 183 -3.31 -14.58 -11.55
N SER A 184 -3.73 -13.80 -10.54
CA SER A 184 -4.78 -14.15 -9.57
C SER A 184 -4.62 -15.50 -8.86
N ILE A 185 -3.38 -16.00 -8.77
CA ILE A 185 -3.04 -17.33 -8.23
C ILE A 185 -3.43 -17.48 -6.75
N PHE A 186 -3.44 -16.37 -6.03
CA PHE A 186 -3.73 -16.30 -4.59
C PHE A 186 -5.10 -15.67 -4.30
N SER A 187 -5.99 -15.59 -5.31
CA SER A 187 -7.32 -14.98 -5.17
C SER A 187 -7.28 -13.58 -4.56
N GLY A 188 -6.29 -12.78 -4.97
CA GLY A 188 -6.05 -11.42 -4.45
C GLY A 188 -5.38 -11.33 -3.07
N HIS A 189 -5.04 -12.44 -2.40
CA HIS A 189 -4.37 -12.45 -1.09
C HIS A 189 -2.86 -12.26 -1.21
N VAL A 190 -2.45 -11.10 -1.75
CA VAL A 190 -1.06 -10.67 -1.87
C VAL A 190 -0.89 -9.38 -1.07
N TYR A 191 -0.08 -9.42 -0.02
CA TYR A 191 0.05 -8.33 0.94
C TYR A 191 1.47 -7.76 0.92
N TRP A 192 1.59 -6.44 0.86
CA TRP A 192 2.86 -5.72 0.88
C TRP A 192 2.99 -4.89 2.15
N VAL A 193 4.09 -5.05 2.89
CA VAL A 193 4.40 -4.27 4.08
C VAL A 193 5.87 -3.86 4.07
N THR A 194 6.13 -2.55 4.16
CA THR A 194 7.49 -2.03 4.29
C THR A 194 7.86 -1.92 5.77
N VAL A 195 8.98 -2.53 6.16
CA VAL A 195 9.45 -2.56 7.54
C VAL A 195 10.26 -1.31 7.85
N SER A 196 9.85 -0.59 8.89
CA SER A 196 10.56 0.61 9.33
C SER A 196 11.95 0.28 9.88
N GLN A 197 12.93 1.14 9.59
CA GLN A 197 14.27 1.09 10.20
C GLN A 197 14.23 1.10 11.73
N GLU A 198 13.36 1.93 12.29
CA GLU A 198 13.01 1.92 13.71
C GLU A 198 12.07 0.75 13.99
N PHE A 199 12.62 -0.46 13.94
CA PHE A 199 11.85 -1.68 14.06
C PHE A 199 11.09 -1.75 15.38
N ASN A 200 9.77 -1.91 15.29
CA ASN A 200 8.88 -2.12 16.42
C ASN A 200 7.83 -3.19 16.04
N ILE A 201 7.72 -4.24 16.85
CA ILE A 201 6.78 -5.34 16.63
C ILE A 201 5.34 -4.83 16.59
N TYR A 202 4.96 -3.95 17.53
CA TYR A 202 3.63 -3.38 17.62
C TYR A 202 3.25 -2.65 16.32
N LYS A 203 4.17 -1.83 15.81
CA LYS A 203 3.99 -1.09 14.55
C LYS A 203 3.87 -2.04 13.36
N LEU A 204 4.76 -3.02 13.24
CA LEU A 204 4.69 -4.00 12.17
C LEU A 204 3.38 -4.81 12.20
N GLN A 205 2.90 -5.19 13.39
CA GLN A 205 1.60 -5.83 13.54
C GLN A 205 0.45 -4.90 13.09
N SER A 206 0.51 -3.60 13.42
CA SER A 206 -0.47 -2.62 12.92
C SER A 206 -0.43 -2.52 11.40
N ASP A 207 0.75 -2.38 10.81
CA ASP A 207 0.94 -2.23 9.36
C ASP A 207 0.39 -3.47 8.62
N ILE A 208 0.64 -4.67 9.15
CA ILE A 208 0.05 -5.92 8.63
C ILE A 208 -1.46 -5.94 8.82
N ALA A 209 -1.97 -5.57 9.99
CA ALA A 209 -3.41 -5.56 10.24
C ALA A 209 -4.16 -4.60 9.32
N GLN A 210 -3.55 -3.45 9.00
CA GLN A 210 -4.09 -2.47 8.06
C GLN A 210 -4.25 -3.07 6.66
N VAL A 211 -3.21 -3.75 6.13
CA VAL A 211 -3.31 -4.39 4.81
C VAL A 211 -4.26 -5.58 4.79
N LEU A 212 -4.45 -6.25 5.93
CA LEU A 212 -5.42 -7.34 6.11
C LEU A 212 -6.85 -6.85 6.40
N LYS A 213 -7.05 -5.53 6.53
CA LYS A 213 -8.31 -4.90 6.97
C LYS A 213 -8.85 -5.52 8.27
N LEU A 214 -7.96 -5.74 9.24
CA LEU A 214 -8.25 -6.32 10.54
C LEU A 214 -8.12 -5.26 11.64
N ASN A 215 -9.14 -5.06 12.46
CA ASN A 215 -9.02 -4.18 13.62
C ASN A 215 -8.30 -4.91 14.77
N ILE A 216 -7.15 -4.40 15.17
CA ILE A 216 -6.39 -4.81 16.35
C ILE A 216 -5.96 -3.62 17.23
N GLU A 217 -6.46 -2.40 16.95
CA GLU A 217 -5.99 -1.16 17.59
C GLU A 217 -6.31 -1.10 19.09
N ASP A 218 -7.43 -1.73 19.49
CA ASP A 218 -7.88 -1.78 20.87
C ASP A 218 -7.02 -2.71 21.76
N ASP A 219 -6.23 -3.60 21.15
CA ASP A 219 -5.38 -4.52 21.89
C ASP A 219 -4.00 -3.90 22.15
N LYS A 220 -3.71 -3.65 23.42
CA LYS A 220 -2.39 -3.18 23.87
C LYS A 220 -1.35 -4.29 24.03
N ASP A 221 -1.77 -5.55 23.91
CA ASP A 221 -0.93 -6.73 24.11
C ASP A 221 -0.43 -7.30 22.78
N GLU A 222 0.88 -7.36 22.59
CA GLU A 222 1.52 -7.88 21.36
C GLU A 222 1.14 -9.33 21.06
N GLY A 223 0.96 -10.17 22.09
CA GLY A 223 0.60 -11.58 21.94
C GLY A 223 -0.83 -11.75 21.46
N LYS A 224 -1.78 -10.97 21.98
CA LYS A 224 -3.17 -10.95 21.52
C LYS A 224 -3.27 -10.50 20.06
N ARG A 225 -2.52 -9.45 19.70
CA ARG A 225 -2.44 -8.95 18.31
C ARG A 225 -1.89 -10.02 17.37
N ALA A 226 -0.78 -10.67 17.75
CA ALA A 226 -0.20 -11.77 17.00
C ALA A 226 -1.21 -12.93 16.82
N ALA A 227 -1.94 -13.30 17.87
CA ALA A 227 -2.94 -14.36 17.80
C ALA A 227 -4.09 -14.01 16.84
N LYS A 228 -4.56 -12.76 16.84
CA LYS A 228 -5.60 -12.28 15.90
C LYS A 228 -5.10 -12.31 14.45
N LEU A 229 -3.88 -11.84 14.20
CA LEU A 229 -3.24 -11.91 12.88
C LEU A 229 -3.11 -13.36 12.42
N PHE A 230 -2.63 -14.23 13.30
CA PHE A 230 -2.48 -15.67 13.02
C PHE A 230 -3.81 -16.33 12.69
N GLN A 231 -4.89 -16.02 13.42
CA GLN A 231 -6.24 -16.52 13.12
C GLN A 231 -6.75 -16.00 11.77
N LYS A 232 -6.50 -14.73 11.43
CA LYS A 232 -6.89 -14.17 10.13
C LYS A 232 -6.18 -14.87 8.98
N PHE A 233 -4.87 -15.10 9.10
CA PHE A 233 -4.09 -15.86 8.11
C PHE A 233 -4.51 -17.34 8.03
N GLN A 234 -4.92 -17.96 9.14
CA GLN A 234 -5.40 -19.34 9.13
C GLN A 234 -6.68 -19.54 8.31
N LYS A 235 -7.55 -18.53 8.27
CA LYS A 235 -8.79 -18.58 7.47
C LYS A 235 -8.53 -18.50 5.96
N MET A 236 -7.34 -18.05 5.55
CA MET A 236 -6.94 -18.00 4.16
C MET A 236 -6.36 -19.36 3.75
N GLU A 237 -6.73 -19.87 2.59
CA GLU A 237 -6.17 -21.13 2.08
C GLU A 237 -4.73 -20.94 1.61
N ARG A 238 -4.49 -19.88 0.83
CA ARG A 238 -3.16 -19.49 0.31
C ARG A 238 -3.01 -17.97 0.35
N PHE A 239 -1.83 -17.47 0.70
CA PHE A 239 -1.52 -16.05 0.64
C PHE A 239 -0.02 -15.80 0.46
N VAL A 240 0.32 -14.62 -0.06
CA VAL A 240 1.68 -14.11 -0.13
C VAL A 240 1.80 -12.88 0.77
N LEU A 241 2.82 -12.85 1.62
CA LEU A 241 3.20 -11.66 2.39
C LEU A 241 4.61 -11.23 1.99
N ILE A 242 4.74 -9.97 1.57
CA ILE A 242 6.00 -9.34 1.19
C ILE A 242 6.39 -8.36 2.30
N LEU A 243 7.54 -8.62 2.93
CA LEU A 243 8.17 -7.75 3.91
C LEU A 243 9.35 -7.03 3.25
N ASP A 244 9.17 -5.76 2.92
CA ASP A 244 10.16 -4.94 2.23
C ASP A 244 11.07 -4.19 3.22
N ASP A 245 12.34 -4.04 2.85
CA ASP A 245 13.42 -3.36 3.58
C ASP A 245 13.59 -3.86 5.03
N VAL A 246 13.81 -5.16 5.22
CA VAL A 246 14.05 -5.75 6.54
C VAL A 246 15.51 -5.57 6.98
N TRP A 247 15.71 -4.92 8.12
CA TRP A 247 17.05 -4.57 8.65
C TRP A 247 17.59 -5.54 9.70
N LYS A 248 16.71 -6.22 10.43
CA LYS A 248 17.05 -7.11 11.56
C LYS A 248 16.21 -8.36 11.51
N GLN A 249 16.63 -9.39 12.24
CA GLN A 249 15.85 -10.62 12.38
C GLN A 249 14.50 -10.33 13.04
N ILE A 250 13.43 -10.87 12.45
CA ILE A 250 12.07 -10.80 12.95
C ILE A 250 11.59 -12.22 13.22
N ASN A 251 11.03 -12.46 14.41
CA ASN A 251 10.38 -13.75 14.66
C ASN A 251 8.96 -13.71 14.08
N ALA A 252 8.75 -14.43 12.97
CA ALA A 252 7.45 -14.55 12.31
C ALA A 252 6.32 -14.98 13.26
N GLU A 253 6.60 -15.86 14.23
CA GLU A 253 5.62 -16.33 15.21
C GLU A 253 5.22 -15.20 16.18
N LYS A 254 6.14 -14.31 16.56
CA LYS A 254 5.83 -13.11 17.37
C LYS A 254 4.97 -12.09 16.62
N ILE A 255 5.06 -12.06 15.29
CA ILE A 255 4.19 -11.21 14.46
C ILE A 255 2.82 -11.86 14.27
N GLY A 256 2.72 -13.19 14.36
CA GLY A 256 1.51 -13.96 14.05
C GLY A 256 1.46 -14.49 12.63
N ILE A 257 2.61 -14.60 11.94
CA ILE A 257 2.69 -15.13 10.57
C ILE A 257 2.85 -16.65 10.62
N PRO A 258 1.96 -17.45 10.01
CA PRO A 258 2.05 -18.91 9.98
C PRO A 258 3.09 -19.43 8.97
N SER A 259 4.37 -19.04 9.11
CA SER A 259 5.42 -19.26 8.12
C SER A 259 5.75 -20.73 7.80
N LYS A 260 5.26 -21.69 8.60
CA LYS A 260 5.48 -23.14 8.44
C LYS A 260 4.28 -23.86 7.80
N ARG A 261 3.18 -23.15 7.53
CA ARG A 261 1.95 -23.73 6.99
C ARG A 261 1.99 -23.72 5.45
N ASP A 262 1.60 -24.83 4.84
CA ASP A 262 1.42 -24.89 3.39
C ASP A 262 0.41 -23.83 2.91
N GLY A 263 0.66 -23.28 1.72
CA GLY A 263 -0.07 -22.13 1.20
C GLY A 263 0.39 -20.76 1.73
N CYS A 264 1.24 -20.69 2.76
CA CYS A 264 1.88 -19.44 3.18
C CYS A 264 3.18 -19.19 2.39
N LYS A 265 3.25 -18.05 1.70
CA LYS A 265 4.47 -17.60 1.01
C LYS A 265 4.97 -16.31 1.64
N LEU A 266 6.25 -16.29 2.02
CA LEU A 266 6.89 -15.12 2.61
C LEU A 266 8.02 -14.63 1.70
N VAL A 267 7.94 -13.39 1.23
CA VAL A 267 9.03 -12.74 0.49
C VAL A 267 9.63 -11.65 1.37
N VAL A 268 10.95 -11.64 1.51
CA VAL A 268 11.66 -10.66 2.34
C VAL A 268 12.69 -9.95 1.47
N THR A 269 12.72 -8.62 1.47
CA THR A 269 13.84 -7.86 0.90
C THR A 269 14.74 -7.35 2.03
N SER A 270 16.07 -7.41 1.85
CA SER A 270 17.04 -7.00 2.87
C SER A 270 18.34 -6.51 2.24
N ARG A 271 19.14 -5.73 2.96
CA ARG A 271 20.53 -5.41 2.54
C ARG A 271 21.53 -6.50 2.91
N SER A 272 21.20 -7.30 3.91
CA SER A 272 22.07 -8.34 4.47
C SER A 272 21.53 -9.72 4.15
N GLU A 273 22.38 -10.56 3.56
CA GLU A 273 22.11 -11.98 3.37
C GLU A 273 21.86 -12.69 4.71
N GLU A 274 22.60 -12.29 5.75
CA GLU A 274 22.49 -12.89 7.07
C GLU A 274 21.09 -12.68 7.67
N VAL A 275 20.47 -11.53 7.43
CA VAL A 275 19.08 -11.28 7.85
C VAL A 275 18.12 -12.25 7.15
N CYS A 276 18.27 -12.50 5.86
CA CYS A 276 17.47 -13.50 5.13
C CYS A 276 17.66 -14.91 5.71
N ARG A 277 18.91 -15.29 6.04
CA ARG A 277 19.19 -16.58 6.68
C ARG A 277 18.55 -16.70 8.07
N ARG A 278 18.66 -15.65 8.89
CA ARG A 278 18.05 -15.59 10.24
C ARG A 278 16.52 -15.56 10.23
N MET A 279 15.91 -15.09 9.14
CA MET A 279 14.48 -15.21 8.85
C MET A 279 14.07 -16.61 8.38
N ASN A 280 15.02 -17.55 8.28
CA ASN A 280 14.83 -18.90 7.75
C ASN A 280 14.29 -18.90 6.31
N CYS A 281 14.72 -17.96 5.47
CA CYS A 281 14.45 -17.98 4.04
C CYS A 281 15.05 -19.25 3.41
N LYS A 282 14.20 -20.09 2.79
CA LYS A 282 14.61 -21.33 2.12
C LYS A 282 15.34 -21.07 0.82
N LYS A 283 14.88 -20.07 0.06
CA LYS A 283 15.54 -19.59 -1.16
C LYS A 283 16.09 -18.20 -0.90
N ILE A 284 17.34 -17.96 -1.27
CA ILE A 284 18.00 -16.67 -1.11
C ILE A 284 18.56 -16.25 -2.46
N ILE A 285 18.22 -15.04 -2.89
CA ILE A 285 18.57 -14.49 -4.20
C ILE A 285 19.32 -13.18 -4.00
N LYS A 286 20.51 -13.11 -4.60
CA LYS A 286 21.34 -11.91 -4.59
C LYS A 286 21.01 -11.06 -5.82
N VAL A 287 20.53 -9.85 -5.60
CA VAL A 287 20.40 -8.84 -6.65
C VAL A 287 21.75 -8.15 -6.79
N ASN A 288 22.41 -8.42 -7.91
CA ASN A 288 23.68 -7.82 -8.27
C ASN A 288 23.47 -6.47 -8.95
N THR A 289 24.52 -5.65 -8.99
CA THR A 289 24.56 -4.45 -9.82
C THR A 289 24.36 -4.80 -11.28
N LEU A 290 23.76 -3.89 -12.03
CA LEU A 290 23.61 -4.04 -13.48
C LEU A 290 24.98 -4.19 -14.13
N SER A 291 25.05 -4.99 -15.19
CA SER A 291 26.20 -4.94 -16.09
C SER A 291 26.25 -3.59 -16.81
N GLU A 292 27.41 -3.20 -17.32
CA GLU A 292 27.61 -1.94 -18.05
C GLU A 292 26.60 -1.77 -19.19
N GLN A 293 26.37 -2.84 -19.96
CA GLN A 293 25.38 -2.86 -21.02
C GLN A 293 23.95 -2.64 -20.50
N GLU A 294 23.57 -3.33 -19.41
CA GLU A 294 22.22 -3.18 -18.84
C GLU A 294 22.02 -1.79 -18.20
N ALA A 295 23.07 -1.20 -17.64
CA ALA A 295 23.05 0.16 -17.12
C ALA A 295 22.88 1.20 -18.25
N LEU A 296 23.59 1.03 -19.36
CA LEU A 296 23.44 1.85 -20.57
C LEU A 296 22.05 1.72 -21.17
N ASP A 297 21.53 0.49 -21.32
CA ASP A 297 20.19 0.25 -21.84
C ASP A 297 19.11 0.91 -20.95
N LEU A 298 19.28 0.86 -19.62
CA LEU A 298 18.38 1.51 -18.67
C LEU A 298 18.48 3.05 -18.78
N PHE A 299 19.69 3.58 -18.94
CA PHE A 299 19.94 5.01 -19.11
C PHE A 299 19.21 5.55 -20.35
N TRP A 300 19.41 4.93 -21.51
CA TRP A 300 18.75 5.34 -22.76
C TRP A 300 17.23 5.18 -22.72
N LYS A 301 16.70 4.20 -21.99
CA LYS A 301 15.25 4.02 -21.80
C LYS A 301 14.65 5.09 -20.87
N THR A 302 15.43 5.59 -19.92
CA THR A 302 14.99 6.63 -18.97
C THR A 302 14.97 8.02 -19.63
N LEU A 303 15.77 8.23 -20.67
CA LEU A 303 15.89 9.48 -21.41
C LEU A 303 14.76 9.77 -22.41
N ASP A 304 13.66 9.01 -22.40
CA ASP A 304 12.47 9.15 -23.25
C ASP A 304 12.76 9.38 -24.76
N ARG A 305 12.67 8.30 -25.55
CA ARG A 305 12.99 8.31 -26.99
C ARG A 305 12.05 9.19 -27.85
N ASP A 306 10.98 9.71 -27.28
CA ASP A 306 9.98 10.47 -28.05
C ASP A 306 10.28 11.99 -28.13
N GLU A 307 11.26 12.51 -27.37
CA GLU A 307 11.68 13.93 -27.44
C GLU A 307 13.14 14.16 -27.84
N LEU A 308 13.90 13.11 -28.14
CA LEU A 308 15.26 13.24 -28.67
C LEU A 308 15.23 13.01 -30.18
N SER A 309 15.00 14.13 -30.87
CA SER A 309 15.28 14.35 -32.29
C SER A 309 16.71 13.91 -32.64
N VAL A 310 16.95 13.74 -33.95
CA VAL A 310 18.26 13.49 -34.59
C VAL A 310 19.39 14.37 -33.98
N GLU A 311 19.04 15.53 -33.43
CA GLU A 311 19.91 16.44 -32.68
C GLU A 311 20.63 15.80 -31.48
N ALA A 312 20.08 14.83 -30.74
CA ALA A 312 20.80 14.23 -29.61
C ALA A 312 21.93 13.29 -30.06
N GLU A 313 21.70 12.56 -31.17
CA GLU A 313 22.72 11.73 -31.79
C GLU A 313 23.73 12.59 -32.57
N GLU A 314 23.30 13.66 -33.23
CA GLU A 314 24.17 14.64 -33.91
C GLU A 314 25.00 15.46 -32.92
N ILE A 315 24.45 15.90 -31.79
CA ILE A 315 25.21 16.57 -30.71
C ILE A 315 26.22 15.58 -30.10
N CYS A 316 25.85 14.30 -29.93
CA CYS A 316 26.80 13.29 -29.49
C CYS A 316 27.90 13.03 -30.53
N GLU A 317 27.60 12.97 -31.83
CA GLU A 317 28.58 12.78 -32.92
C GLU A 317 29.45 14.02 -33.19
N GLU A 318 28.88 15.23 -33.16
CA GLU A 318 29.60 16.51 -33.32
C GLU A 318 30.45 16.88 -32.10
N MET A 319 30.07 16.41 -30.91
CA MET A 319 30.90 16.61 -29.72
C MET A 319 31.97 15.52 -29.55
N LYS A 320 31.95 14.38 -30.27
CA LYS A 320 33.00 13.34 -30.20
C LYS A 320 34.44 13.88 -30.35
N PRO A 321 34.75 14.88 -31.20
CA PRO A 321 36.09 15.48 -31.28
C PRO A 321 36.39 16.47 -30.13
N PHE A 322 35.37 17.00 -29.44
CA PHE A 322 35.52 17.87 -28.26
C PHE A 322 35.68 17.07 -26.96
N TRP A 323 35.20 15.83 -26.90
CA TRP A 323 35.32 14.91 -25.75
C TRP A 323 36.66 14.13 -25.69
N GLN A 324 37.68 14.55 -26.42
CA GLN A 324 38.83 13.68 -26.68
C GLN A 324 39.78 13.48 -25.49
N ASN A 325 39.53 14.09 -24.32
CA ASN A 325 40.32 13.87 -23.09
C ASN A 325 39.55 14.02 -21.75
N ASP A 326 38.23 13.82 -21.70
CA ASP A 326 37.49 14.03 -20.44
C ASP A 326 37.42 12.78 -19.56
N ILE A 327 38.13 12.85 -18.43
CA ILE A 327 38.08 11.86 -17.35
C ILE A 327 36.89 12.18 -16.44
N LEU A 328 35.97 11.22 -16.28
CA LEU A 328 34.85 11.31 -15.35
C LEU A 328 35.28 10.84 -13.94
N PHE A 329 34.97 11.62 -12.90
CA PHE A 329 35.27 11.26 -11.52
C PHE A 329 34.03 10.82 -10.75
N THR A 330 34.14 9.70 -10.04
CA THR A 330 33.07 9.17 -9.19
C THR A 330 33.56 8.90 -7.78
N GLY A 331 32.71 9.20 -6.80
CA GLY A 331 32.96 8.96 -5.39
C GLY A 331 31.88 8.06 -4.83
N GLY A 332 32.28 6.98 -4.16
CA GLY A 332 31.37 5.91 -3.78
C GLY A 332 31.34 5.59 -2.28
N GLU A 333 30.42 4.69 -1.92
CA GLU A 333 30.36 4.09 -0.58
C GLU A 333 31.55 3.13 -0.32
N ASP A 334 32.27 2.77 -1.38
CA ASP A 334 33.52 2.01 -1.35
C ASP A 334 34.72 2.83 -0.88
N ARG A 335 34.51 4.12 -0.54
CA ARG A 335 35.51 5.07 0.01
C ARG A 335 36.58 5.49 -1.00
N ASN A 336 36.42 5.12 -2.26
CA ASN A 336 37.38 5.40 -3.31
C ASN A 336 36.94 6.60 -4.14
N VAL A 337 37.91 7.22 -4.80
CA VAL A 337 37.68 8.11 -5.93
C VAL A 337 38.13 7.39 -7.19
N THR A 338 37.22 7.10 -8.10
CA THR A 338 37.52 6.42 -9.37
C THR A 338 37.41 7.38 -10.53
N ALA A 339 38.46 7.42 -11.34
CA ALA A 339 38.54 8.13 -12.60
C ALA A 339 38.23 7.16 -13.74
N TRP A 340 37.27 7.53 -14.59
CA TRP A 340 36.82 6.77 -15.74
C TRP A 340 37.20 7.51 -17.00
N ASP A 341 37.76 6.78 -17.96
CA ASP A 341 37.89 7.29 -19.31
C ASP A 341 36.49 7.34 -19.94
N ALA A 342 35.93 8.54 -20.12
CA ALA A 342 34.54 8.68 -20.56
C ALA A 342 34.32 8.14 -21.99
N ALA A 343 35.38 8.11 -22.80
CA ALA A 343 35.31 7.60 -24.17
C ALA A 343 35.24 6.07 -24.25
N SER A 344 35.96 5.35 -23.37
CA SER A 344 36.03 3.89 -23.38
C SER A 344 35.20 3.21 -22.29
N GLY A 345 34.67 3.97 -21.32
CA GLY A 345 33.95 3.45 -20.15
C GLY A 345 34.86 2.68 -19.17
N LYS A 346 36.16 2.60 -19.43
CA LYS A 346 37.10 1.86 -18.59
C LYS A 346 37.59 2.72 -17.44
N VAL A 347 37.93 2.06 -16.33
CA VAL A 347 38.64 2.71 -15.23
C VAL A 347 40.01 3.16 -15.74
N ALA A 348 40.24 4.47 -15.75
CA ALA A 348 41.54 5.05 -16.06
C ALA A 348 42.49 4.84 -14.87
N TYR A 349 42.03 5.20 -13.67
CA TYR A 349 42.73 4.91 -12.42
C TYR A 349 41.78 5.01 -11.22
N ARG A 350 42.21 4.48 -10.07
CA ARG A 350 41.47 4.50 -8.82
C ARG A 350 42.37 4.95 -7.67
N ILE A 351 41.89 5.92 -6.91
CA ILE A 351 42.47 6.32 -5.63
C ILE A 351 41.79 5.47 -4.57
N GLU A 352 42.46 4.38 -4.19
CA GLU A 352 41.98 3.45 -3.18
C GLU A 352 42.09 4.05 -1.77
N ASP A 353 41.11 3.78 -0.92
CA ASP A 353 41.02 4.31 0.45
C ASP A 353 41.21 5.83 0.50
N ALA A 354 40.67 6.55 -0.49
CA ALA A 354 40.73 8.00 -0.57
C ALA A 354 40.21 8.66 0.71
N HIS A 355 39.20 8.07 1.35
CA HIS A 355 38.63 8.55 2.61
C HIS A 355 38.41 7.41 3.62
N ALA A 356 38.31 7.75 4.91
CA ALA A 356 37.99 6.77 5.96
C ALA A 356 36.49 6.38 5.97
N ALA A 357 35.66 7.17 5.29
CA ALA A 357 34.24 6.93 5.06
C ALA A 357 33.88 7.15 3.58
N ARG A 358 32.60 6.99 3.23
CA ARG A 358 32.10 7.17 1.86
C ARG A 358 32.42 8.56 1.31
N VAL A 359 32.74 8.64 0.02
CA VAL A 359 32.89 9.93 -0.65
C VAL A 359 31.50 10.50 -0.92
N LYS A 360 31.29 11.77 -0.52
CA LYS A 360 29.99 12.45 -0.62
C LYS A 360 29.94 13.56 -1.64
N GLY A 361 31.09 14.12 -1.97
CA GLY A 361 31.20 15.19 -2.94
C GLY A 361 32.53 15.10 -3.66
N ILE A 362 32.48 15.38 -4.95
CA ILE A 362 33.63 15.47 -5.83
C ILE A 362 33.47 16.73 -6.64
N VAL A 363 34.53 17.54 -6.68
CA VAL A 363 34.61 18.73 -7.51
C VAL A 363 35.87 18.64 -8.34
N VAL A 364 35.74 18.81 -9.65
CA VAL A 364 36.87 18.91 -10.57
C VAL A 364 37.13 20.40 -10.81
N LEU A 365 38.31 20.86 -10.42
CA LEU A 365 38.75 22.22 -10.63
C LEU A 365 39.52 22.26 -11.95
N SER A 366 38.87 22.73 -13.02
CA SER A 366 39.56 23.16 -14.24
C SER A 366 39.87 24.65 -14.15
N LYS A 367 41.10 25.04 -14.49
CA LYS A 367 41.41 26.44 -14.77
C LYS A 367 41.07 26.64 -16.24
N ILE A 368 40.25 27.64 -16.57
CA ILE A 368 40.16 28.10 -17.96
C ILE A 368 41.27 29.15 -18.09
N SER A 369 42.42 28.77 -18.62
CA SER A 369 43.48 29.73 -18.94
C SER A 369 43.54 29.95 -20.45
N ASP A 370 43.33 31.20 -20.89
CA ASP A 370 43.49 31.66 -22.29
C ASP A 370 44.97 31.62 -22.77
N SER A 371 45.85 30.93 -22.04
CA SER A 371 47.30 31.02 -22.22
C SER A 371 47.99 29.67 -22.26
N GLY A 372 47.44 28.68 -23.00
CA GLY A 372 48.19 27.56 -23.60
C GLY A 372 49.14 26.72 -22.73
N GLU A 373 49.13 26.86 -21.41
CA GLU A 373 49.90 26.04 -20.46
C GLU A 373 48.94 24.99 -19.88
N GLU A 374 49.35 23.72 -19.94
CA GLU A 374 48.53 22.56 -19.55
C GLU A 374 47.82 22.76 -18.19
N ASP A 375 46.49 22.79 -18.22
CA ASP A 375 45.68 23.02 -17.04
C ASP A 375 45.84 21.86 -16.04
N PRO A 376 46.03 22.16 -14.73
CA PRO A 376 46.13 21.12 -13.72
C PRO A 376 44.74 20.55 -13.45
N TYR A 377 44.50 19.29 -13.81
CA TYR A 377 43.33 18.52 -13.38
C TYR A 377 43.42 18.28 -11.87
N ILE A 378 42.90 19.21 -11.07
CA ILE A 378 42.83 19.08 -9.62
C ILE A 378 41.44 18.59 -9.24
N VAL A 379 41.39 17.56 -8.39
CA VAL A 379 40.13 17.00 -7.89
C VAL A 379 40.05 17.20 -6.39
N ALA A 380 38.95 17.78 -5.92
CA ALA A 380 38.64 17.83 -4.51
C ALA A 380 37.61 16.74 -4.17
N SER A 381 37.87 15.95 -3.14
CA SER A 381 36.92 14.99 -2.60
C SER A 381 36.60 15.30 -1.14
N ALA A 382 35.33 15.12 -0.77
CA ALA A 382 34.85 15.35 0.59
C ALA A 382 34.09 14.13 1.11
N SER A 383 34.24 13.86 2.41
CA SER A 383 33.66 12.70 3.08
C SER A 383 33.05 13.08 4.44
N PRO A 384 32.04 12.33 4.91
CA PRO A 384 31.50 12.45 6.27
C PRO A 384 32.48 12.12 7.39
N ASP A 385 33.70 11.66 7.09
CA ASP A 385 34.81 11.60 8.07
C ASP A 385 35.28 13.01 8.50
N GLY A 386 34.81 14.06 7.82
CA GLY A 386 35.12 15.46 8.11
C GLY A 386 36.39 15.95 7.45
N VAL A 387 36.95 15.18 6.50
CA VAL A 387 38.17 15.48 5.77
C VAL A 387 37.85 15.85 4.32
N ILE A 388 38.52 16.87 3.81
CA ILE A 388 38.57 17.22 2.38
C ILE A 388 39.98 16.93 1.89
N HIS A 389 40.07 16.16 0.80
CA HIS A 389 41.32 15.87 0.12
C HIS A 389 41.36 16.57 -1.24
N ILE A 390 42.53 17.10 -1.57
CA ILE A 390 42.83 17.65 -2.88
C ILE A 390 43.81 16.71 -3.57
N TRP A 391 43.54 16.34 -4.81
CA TRP A 391 44.31 15.38 -5.60
C TRP A 391 44.82 16.08 -6.87
N ASP A 392 46.11 15.89 -7.20
CA ASP A 392 46.61 16.23 -8.55
C ASP A 392 46.61 14.95 -9.39
N VAL A 393 45.69 14.91 -10.35
CA VAL A 393 45.41 13.77 -11.24
C VAL A 393 46.64 13.34 -12.05
N ARG A 394 47.58 14.25 -12.33
CA ARG A 394 48.78 13.96 -13.14
C ARG A 394 49.82 13.16 -12.35
N VAL A 395 49.79 13.24 -11.02
CA VAL A 395 50.79 12.64 -10.13
C VAL A 395 50.34 11.26 -9.61
N VAL A 396 49.09 10.87 -9.89
CA VAL A 396 48.43 9.68 -9.33
C VAL A 396 49.04 8.34 -9.81
N ASN A 397 49.97 8.35 -10.76
CA ASN A 397 50.49 7.14 -11.39
C ASN A 397 51.69 6.45 -10.68
N LYS A 398 51.97 6.72 -9.39
CA LYS A 398 53.10 6.07 -8.67
C LYS A 398 52.77 5.69 -7.22
N GLU A 399 52.48 4.41 -7.01
CA GLU A 399 52.58 3.54 -5.80
C GLU A 399 52.19 4.01 -4.39
N LYS A 400 51.75 5.25 -4.18
CA LYS A 400 50.93 5.69 -3.04
C LYS A 400 50.47 7.11 -3.32
N THR A 401 49.19 7.23 -3.63
CA THR A 401 48.54 8.53 -3.87
C THR A 401 48.29 9.21 -2.54
N ASN A 402 49.22 10.06 -2.14
CA ASN A 402 48.95 11.00 -1.06
C ASN A 402 48.18 12.20 -1.62
N PRO A 403 47.18 12.72 -0.88
CA PRO A 403 46.50 13.93 -1.28
C PRO A 403 47.51 15.09 -1.32
N LEU A 404 47.40 15.95 -2.33
CA LEU A 404 48.16 17.19 -2.48
C LEU A 404 47.94 18.12 -1.28
N ALA A 405 46.72 18.13 -0.74
CA ALA A 405 46.38 18.82 0.49
C ALA A 405 45.25 18.09 1.22
N GLU A 406 45.28 18.17 2.54
CA GLU A 406 44.25 17.65 3.43
C GLU A 406 43.75 18.77 4.36
N ALA A 407 42.43 18.94 4.46
CA ALA A 407 41.80 19.85 5.38
C ALA A 407 40.77 19.11 6.25
N ASN A 408 40.96 19.14 7.57
CA ASN A 408 40.00 18.60 8.52
C ASN A 408 39.04 19.71 8.99
N THR A 409 37.77 19.56 8.65
CA THR A 409 36.71 20.54 8.92
C THR A 409 36.12 20.44 10.32
N ARG A 410 36.54 19.43 11.11
CA ARG A 410 36.02 19.10 12.46
C ARG A 410 34.50 18.94 12.53
N SER A 411 33.86 18.78 11.37
CA SER A 411 32.42 18.73 11.18
C SER A 411 32.12 17.67 10.14
N LYS A 412 30.95 17.03 10.23
CA LYS A 412 30.54 16.02 9.26
C LYS A 412 30.10 16.70 7.96
N LEU A 413 30.82 16.46 6.86
CA LEU A 413 30.45 17.01 5.56
C LEU A 413 29.24 16.24 5.00
N THR A 414 28.17 16.97 4.70
CA THR A 414 26.90 16.41 4.20
C THR A 414 26.69 16.64 2.71
N CYS A 415 27.33 17.64 2.14
CA CYS A 415 27.35 17.97 0.71
C CYS A 415 28.59 18.80 0.38
N LEU A 416 29.14 18.61 -0.83
CA LEU A 416 30.12 19.49 -1.46
C LEU A 416 29.50 19.88 -2.81
N ALA A 417 29.51 21.17 -3.14
CA ALA A 417 28.92 21.71 -4.37
C ALA A 417 29.94 21.72 -5.51
#